data_AF-B3QYZ3-F1
#
_entry.id   AF-B3QYZ3-F1
#
_cell.length_a   1.000
_cell.length_b   1.000
_cell.length_c   1.000
_cell.angle_alpha   90.00
_cell.angle_beta   90.00
_cell.angle_gamma   90.00
#
_symmetry.space_group_name_H-M   'P 1'
#
loop_
_entity.id
_entity.type
_entity.pdbx_description
1 polymer ?
#
loop_
_entity_poly.entity_id
_entity_poly.type
_entity_poly.pdbx_seq_one_letter_code
_entity_poly.pdbx_strand_id
1 'polypeptide(L)'
;MSRPNKVGAVMALIRECQPKSMEEWESWYFQHAHTSAKTPSKVTKESLDELGEWLYIKIKEIVIPEWTEAFSQLTLQDCIDYIHNLTINRTYDGFLREKSVVEDSLAKRFPNVKFEESDPELDHAGDIDYQRDQKIG
;
A
#
# COMPACT_ATOMS: atom_id res chain seq x y z
N MET A 1 4.76 -6.91 3.37
CA MET A 1 3.38 -7.06 2.87
C MET A 1 3.34 -8.24 1.91
N SER A 2 2.58 -9.29 2.23
CA SER A 2 2.35 -10.40 1.30
C SER A 2 1.64 -9.90 0.05
N ARG A 3 2.00 -10.40 -1.14
CA ARG A 3 1.35 -9.99 -2.39
C ARG A 3 -0.15 -10.36 -2.30
N PRO A 4 -1.08 -9.41 -2.50
CA PRO A 4 -2.53 -9.64 -2.34
C PRO A 4 -3.04 -10.89 -3.08
N ASN A 5 -2.45 -11.16 -4.25
CA ASN A 5 -2.84 -12.26 -5.13
C ASN A 5 -2.60 -13.65 -4.53
N LYS A 6 -1.65 -13.82 -3.60
CA LYS A 6 -1.38 -15.11 -2.96
C LYS A 6 -2.27 -15.36 -1.74
N VAL A 7 -2.54 -14.30 -0.97
CA VAL A 7 -3.49 -14.36 0.14
C VAL A 7 -4.90 -14.64 -0.38
N GLY A 8 -5.28 -14.04 -1.52
CA GLY A 8 -6.56 -14.27 -2.17
C GLY A 8 -6.81 -15.75 -2.51
N ALA A 9 -5.79 -16.48 -2.97
CA ALA A 9 -5.93 -17.90 -3.31
C ALA A 9 -6.18 -18.78 -2.08
N VAL A 10 -5.43 -18.59 -0.99
CA VAL A 10 -5.64 -19.33 0.26
C VAL A 10 -6.97 -18.94 0.92
N MET A 11 -7.35 -17.67 0.84
CA MET A 11 -8.66 -17.19 1.33
C MET A 11 -9.84 -17.79 0.55
N ALA A 12 -9.68 -18.06 -0.74
CA ALA A 12 -10.70 -18.78 -1.51
C ALA A 12 -10.83 -20.24 -1.02
N LEU A 13 -9.70 -20.92 -0.81
CA LEU A 13 -9.66 -22.31 -0.33
C LEU A 13 -10.31 -22.49 1.05
N ILE A 14 -10.04 -21.61 2.02
CA ILE A 14 -10.66 -21.73 3.35
C ILE A 14 -12.17 -21.43 3.32
N ARG A 15 -12.61 -20.55 2.42
CA ARG A 15 -14.04 -20.27 2.20
C ARG A 15 -14.76 -21.44 1.52
N GLU A 16 -14.07 -22.20 0.67
CA GLU A 16 -14.59 -23.44 0.09
C GLU A 16 -14.69 -24.56 1.12
N CYS A 17 -13.66 -24.71 1.97
CA CYS A 17 -13.60 -25.74 2.99
C CYS A 17 -14.62 -25.55 4.13
N GLN A 18 -14.87 -24.30 4.57
CA GLN A 18 -15.68 -24.00 5.77
C GLN A 18 -15.34 -24.89 6.99
N PRO A 19 -14.04 -24.97 7.38
CA PRO A 19 -13.59 -25.90 8.40
C PRO A 19 -14.14 -25.54 9.79
N LYS A 20 -14.44 -26.55 10.60
CA LYS A 20 -14.92 -26.39 11.98
C LYS A 20 -13.80 -26.42 13.01
N SER A 21 -12.60 -26.86 12.61
CA SER A 21 -11.40 -26.82 13.45
C SER A 21 -10.14 -26.53 12.64
N MET A 22 -9.06 -26.19 13.34
CA MET A 22 -7.76 -25.96 12.71
C MET A 22 -7.20 -27.23 12.07
N GLU A 23 -7.40 -28.38 12.70
CA GLU A 23 -6.94 -29.69 12.21
C GLU A 23 -7.70 -30.10 10.93
N GLU A 24 -9.01 -29.83 10.88
CA GLU A 24 -9.81 -30.04 9.68
C GLU A 24 -9.30 -29.16 8.53
N TRP A 25 -9.04 -27.88 8.82
CA TRP A 25 -8.48 -26.96 7.84
C TRP A 25 -7.11 -27.43 7.32
N GLU A 26 -6.19 -27.75 8.22
CA GLU A 26 -4.83 -28.14 7.85
C GLU A 26 -4.82 -29.41 6.99
N SER A 27 -5.59 -30.43 7.39
CA SER A 27 -5.72 -31.67 6.63
C SER A 27 -6.35 -31.44 5.25
N TRP A 28 -7.43 -30.66 5.17
CA TRP A 28 -8.08 -30.34 3.91
C TRP A 28 -7.18 -29.50 3.00
N TYR A 29 -6.48 -28.51 3.54
CA TYR A 29 -5.58 -27.63 2.80
C TYR A 29 -4.48 -28.45 2.13
N PHE A 30 -3.76 -29.31 2.86
CA PHE A 30 -2.72 -30.14 2.25
C PHE A 30 -3.27 -31.20 1.29
N GLN A 31 -4.56 -31.52 1.33
CA GLN A 31 -5.17 -32.40 0.34
C GLN A 31 -5.46 -31.68 -0.99
N HIS A 32 -5.87 -30.41 -0.95
CA HIS A 32 -6.43 -29.69 -2.10
C HIS A 32 -5.57 -28.53 -2.63
N ALA A 33 -4.62 -28.03 -1.84
CA ALA A 33 -3.84 -26.87 -2.22
C ALA A 33 -2.75 -27.22 -3.25
N HIS A 34 -2.67 -26.40 -4.30
CA HIS A 34 -1.64 -26.47 -5.32
C HIS A 34 -0.91 -25.13 -5.48
N THR A 35 0.35 -25.19 -5.89
CA THR A 35 1.15 -24.00 -6.20
C THR A 35 0.63 -23.34 -7.48
N SER A 36 0.71 -22.02 -7.54
CA SER A 36 0.27 -21.22 -8.70
C SER A 36 1.31 -21.14 -9.83
N ALA A 37 2.27 -22.07 -9.88
CA ALA A 37 3.33 -22.08 -10.89
C ALA A 37 2.79 -22.56 -12.26
N LYS A 38 3.58 -22.37 -13.33
CA LYS A 38 3.25 -22.85 -14.69
C LYS A 38 2.92 -24.35 -14.71
N THR A 39 3.56 -25.11 -13.83
CA THR A 39 3.25 -26.51 -13.52
C THR A 39 2.81 -26.58 -12.06
N PRO A 40 1.51 -26.70 -11.78
CA PRO A 40 1.01 -26.79 -10.42
C PRO A 40 1.55 -28.03 -9.71
N SER A 41 2.18 -27.84 -8.56
CA SER A 41 2.59 -28.91 -7.65
C SER A 41 1.73 -28.87 -6.40
N LYS A 42 1.50 -30.03 -5.78
CA LYS A 42 0.75 -30.10 -4.52
C LYS A 42 1.55 -29.42 -3.41
N VAL A 43 0.88 -28.65 -2.56
CA VAL A 43 1.49 -28.07 -1.36
C VAL A 43 1.55 -29.16 -0.29
N THR A 44 2.72 -29.34 0.32
CA THR A 44 2.93 -30.26 1.46
C THR A 44 3.49 -29.50 2.66
N LYS A 45 3.48 -30.15 3.82
CA LYS A 45 4.08 -29.57 5.03
C LYS A 45 5.57 -29.31 4.84
N GLU A 46 6.28 -30.27 4.27
CA GLU A 46 7.70 -30.19 3.96
C GLU A 46 7.98 -29.01 3.02
N SER A 47 7.12 -28.80 2.01
CA SER A 47 7.28 -27.65 1.11
C SER A 47 7.10 -26.30 1.82
N LEU A 48 6.28 -26.23 2.88
CA LEU A 48 6.16 -25.02 3.70
C LEU A 48 7.37 -24.83 4.63
N ASP A 49 7.89 -25.92 5.20
CA ASP A 49 9.10 -25.91 6.03
C ASP A 49 10.31 -25.45 5.20
N GLU A 50 10.50 -26.02 4.00
CA GLU A 50 11.53 -25.59 3.04
C GLU A 50 11.39 -24.11 2.68
N LEU A 51 10.16 -23.62 2.43
CA LEU A 51 9.93 -22.19 2.17
C LEU A 51 10.35 -21.32 3.37
N GLY A 52 10.12 -21.79 4.60
CA GLY A 52 10.57 -21.12 5.82
C GLY A 52 12.09 -21.07 5.95
N GLU A 53 12.78 -22.18 5.66
CA GLU A 53 14.24 -22.25 5.65
C GLU A 53 14.86 -21.31 4.60
N TRP A 54 14.33 -21.33 3.38
CA TRP A 54 14.74 -20.42 2.31
C TRP A 54 14.52 -18.96 2.69
N LEU A 55 13.39 -18.65 3.33
CA LEU A 55 13.12 -17.30 3.83
C LEU A 55 14.16 -16.88 4.88
N TYR A 56 14.47 -17.75 5.84
CA TYR A 56 15.49 -17.49 6.86
C TYR A 56 16.84 -17.20 6.22
N ILE A 57 17.29 -18.04 5.29
CA ILE A 57 18.55 -17.86 4.56
C ILE A 57 18.54 -16.54 3.78
N LYS A 58 17.45 -16.23 3.06
CA LYS A 58 17.33 -14.98 2.31
C LYS A 58 17.41 -13.75 3.21
N ILE A 59 16.72 -13.77 4.34
CA ILE A 59 16.76 -12.65 5.28
C ILE A 59 18.17 -12.50 5.84
N LYS A 60 18.75 -13.60 6.32
CA LYS A 60 20.02 -13.58 7.03
C LYS A 60 21.22 -13.25 6.14
N GLU A 61 21.28 -13.87 4.97
CA GLU A 61 22.48 -13.82 4.12
C GLU A 61 22.40 -12.73 3.05
N ILE A 62 21.22 -12.15 2.79
CA ILE A 62 21.03 -11.13 1.76
C ILE A 62 20.45 -9.86 2.36
N VAL A 63 19.23 -9.93 2.93
CA VAL A 63 18.51 -8.72 3.36
C VAL A 63 19.27 -8.02 4.49
N ILE A 64 19.69 -8.74 5.54
CA ILE A 64 20.38 -8.13 6.66
C ILE A 64 21.69 -7.46 6.21
N PRO A 65 22.60 -8.13 5.45
CA PRO A 65 23.80 -7.49 4.92
C PRO A 65 23.52 -6.26 4.06
N GLU A 66 22.60 -6.35 3.09
CA GLU A 66 22.26 -5.23 2.20
C GLU A 66 21.76 -4.01 2.99
N TRP A 67 20.87 -4.22 3.95
CA TRP A 67 20.36 -3.14 4.79
C TRP A 67 21.42 -2.60 5.74
N THR A 68 22.27 -3.47 6.30
CA THR A 68 23.38 -3.04 7.16
C THR A 68 24.35 -2.16 6.38
N GLU A 69 24.69 -2.53 5.15
CA GLU A 69 25.51 -1.73 4.25
C GLU A 69 24.83 -0.40 3.91
N ALA A 70 23.56 -0.42 3.50
CA ALA A 70 22.80 0.80 3.21
C ALA A 70 22.75 1.76 4.41
N PHE A 71 22.51 1.25 5.62
CA PHE A 71 22.49 2.07 6.83
C PHE A 71 23.88 2.56 7.24
N SER A 72 24.94 1.80 6.97
CA SER A 72 26.31 2.24 7.25
C SER A 72 26.74 3.42 6.36
N GLN A 73 26.12 3.55 5.18
CA GLN A 73 26.35 4.65 4.24
C GLN A 73 25.40 5.83 4.47
N LEU A 74 24.36 5.67 5.30
CA LEU A 74 23.39 6.73 5.57
C LEU A 74 24.07 7.90 6.29
N THR A 75 23.97 9.09 5.72
CA THR A 75 24.54 10.30 6.30
C THR A 75 23.48 11.19 6.95
N LEU A 76 23.91 12.12 7.81
CA LEU A 76 23.04 13.16 8.34
C LEU A 76 22.43 14.03 7.23
N GLN A 77 23.20 14.29 6.16
CA GLN A 77 22.74 15.13 5.06
C GLN A 77 21.58 14.48 4.31
N ASP A 78 21.64 13.16 4.07
CA ASP A 78 20.54 12.43 3.43
C ASP A 78 19.23 12.59 4.22
N CYS A 79 19.31 12.55 5.56
CA CYS A 79 18.17 12.78 6.44
C CYS A 79 17.65 14.22 6.35
N ILE A 80 18.54 15.22 6.37
CA ILE A 80 18.18 16.64 6.26
C ILE A 80 17.50 16.91 4.90
N ASP A 81 18.10 16.42 3.81
CA ASP A 81 17.60 16.60 2.46
C ASP A 81 16.24 15.93 2.28
N TYR A 82 16.06 14.73 2.86
CA TYR A 82 14.78 14.05 2.85
C TYR A 82 13.69 14.87 3.54
N ILE A 83 13.95 15.40 4.75
CA ILE A 83 12.98 16.24 5.47
C ILE A 83 12.68 17.52 4.70
N HIS A 84 13.71 18.19 4.15
CA HIS A 84 13.52 19.39 3.35
C HIS A 84 12.65 19.10 2.12
N ASN A 85 12.93 18.01 1.41
CA ASN A 85 12.18 17.60 0.23
C ASN A 85 10.72 17.24 0.57
N LEU A 86 10.49 16.51 1.68
CA LEU A 86 9.12 16.24 2.16
C LEU A 86 8.36 17.52 2.49
N THR A 87 9.04 18.48 3.14
CA THR A 87 8.39 19.66 3.72
C THR A 87 8.16 20.76 2.69
N ILE A 88 9.11 20.99 1.79
CA ILE A 88 9.07 22.08 0.82
C ILE A 88 8.63 21.59 -0.55
N ASN A 89 9.32 20.59 -1.11
CA ASN A 89 9.07 20.20 -2.49
C ASN A 89 7.75 19.45 -2.63
N ARG A 90 7.49 18.45 -1.78
CA ARG A 90 6.28 17.63 -1.90
C ARG A 90 5.00 18.37 -1.54
N THR A 91 5.04 19.29 -0.58
CA THR A 91 3.89 20.13 -0.23
C THR A 91 3.59 21.12 -1.35
N TYR A 92 4.62 21.74 -1.94
CA TYR A 92 4.45 22.63 -3.09
C TYR A 92 3.93 21.89 -4.32
N ASP A 93 4.46 20.71 -4.62
CA ASP A 93 3.97 19.86 -5.71
C ASP A 93 2.51 19.42 -5.49
N GLY A 94 2.14 19.14 -4.23
CA GLY A 94 0.77 18.86 -3.82
C GLY A 94 -0.16 20.03 -4.08
N PHE A 95 0.19 21.21 -3.58
CA PHE A 95 -0.53 22.47 -3.80
C PHE A 95 -0.72 22.78 -5.29
N LEU A 96 0.34 22.66 -6.10
CA LEU A 96 0.25 22.89 -7.54
C LEU A 96 -0.69 21.89 -8.23
N ARG A 97 -0.69 20.62 -7.80
CA ARG A 97 -1.57 19.60 -8.34
C ARG A 97 -3.02 19.89 -8.00
N GLU A 98 -3.32 20.22 -6.75
CA GLU A 98 -4.67 20.59 -6.31
C GLU A 98 -5.18 21.80 -7.08
N LYS A 99 -4.36 22.86 -7.16
CA LYS A 99 -4.68 24.05 -7.93
C LYS A 99 -4.96 23.74 -9.41
N SER A 100 -4.13 22.90 -10.05
CA SER A 100 -4.37 22.48 -11.43
C SER A 100 -5.65 21.64 -11.57
N VAL A 101 -5.96 20.75 -10.63
CA VAL A 101 -7.22 19.99 -10.67
C VAL A 101 -8.43 20.93 -10.61
N VAL A 102 -8.38 21.96 -9.77
CA VAL A 102 -9.47 22.93 -9.62
C VAL A 102 -9.58 23.84 -10.85
N GLU A 103 -8.48 24.49 -11.26
CA GLU A 103 -8.48 25.49 -12.33
C GLU A 103 -8.60 24.84 -13.72
N ASP A 104 -7.89 23.75 -13.98
CA ASP A 104 -7.81 23.16 -15.32
C ASP A 104 -8.83 22.05 -15.58
N SER A 105 -9.45 21.49 -14.54
CA SER A 105 -10.47 20.43 -14.70
C SER A 105 -11.85 20.87 -14.22
N LEU A 106 -12.01 21.21 -12.93
CA LEU A 106 -13.33 21.48 -12.35
C LEU A 106 -13.94 22.79 -12.84
N ALA A 107 -13.18 23.88 -12.86
CA ALA A 107 -13.67 25.18 -13.33
C ALA A 107 -14.04 25.16 -14.83
N LYS A 108 -13.28 24.42 -15.66
CA LYS A 108 -13.63 24.23 -17.09
C LYS A 108 -14.88 23.36 -17.27
N ARG A 109 -15.09 22.36 -16.41
CA ARG A 109 -16.26 21.48 -16.47
C ARG A 109 -17.53 22.16 -15.95
N PHE A 110 -17.40 23.07 -14.99
CA PHE A 110 -18.50 23.78 -14.35
C PHE A 110 -18.29 25.31 -14.40
N PRO A 111 -18.40 25.94 -15.57
CA PRO A 111 -18.06 27.36 -15.76
C PRO A 111 -18.95 28.34 -14.98
N ASN A 112 -20.12 27.89 -14.52
CA ASN A 112 -21.06 28.70 -13.73
C ASN A 112 -20.89 28.52 -12.21
N VAL A 113 -19.86 27.78 -11.78
CA VAL A 113 -19.58 27.49 -10.37
C VAL A 113 -18.23 28.12 -10.00
N LYS A 114 -18.23 28.98 -8.99
CA LYS A 114 -17.01 29.55 -8.43
C LYS A 114 -16.51 28.66 -7.30
N PHE A 115 -15.27 28.18 -7.43
CA PHE A 115 -14.57 27.42 -6.40
C PHE A 115 -13.70 28.39 -5.61
N GLU A 116 -13.85 28.40 -4.29
CA GLU A 116 -13.06 29.22 -3.37
C GLU A 116 -12.38 28.30 -2.34
N GLU A 117 -11.16 28.66 -1.94
CA GLU A 117 -10.45 27.95 -0.87
C GLU A 117 -11.25 28.04 0.43
N SER A 118 -11.30 26.94 1.18
CA SER A 118 -11.99 26.87 2.47
C SER A 118 -11.30 27.71 3.55
N ASP A 119 -12.06 28.11 4.57
CA ASP A 119 -11.50 28.72 5.78
C ASP A 119 -10.69 27.66 6.58
N PRO A 120 -9.48 27.97 7.07
CA PRO A 120 -8.61 27.04 7.82
C PRO A 120 -9.28 26.33 9.02
N GLU A 121 -10.33 26.88 9.63
CA GLU A 121 -11.07 26.18 10.70
C GLU A 121 -11.95 25.01 10.17
N LEU A 122 -12.43 25.10 8.92
CA LEU A 122 -13.21 24.04 8.26
C LEU A 122 -12.30 22.98 7.61
N ASP A 123 -11.10 23.40 7.20
CA ASP A 123 -10.06 22.55 6.63
C ASP A 123 -9.56 21.51 7.64
N HIS A 124 -9.21 21.94 8.86
CA HIS A 124 -8.71 21.05 9.92
C HIS A 124 -9.77 20.14 10.57
N ALA A 125 -11.04 20.54 10.56
CA ALA A 125 -12.12 19.78 11.19
C ALA A 125 -12.80 18.77 10.25
N GLY A 126 -12.65 18.95 8.93
CA GLY A 126 -13.40 18.22 7.91
C GLY A 126 -12.59 17.57 6.80
N ASP A 127 -11.30 17.90 6.64
CA ASP A 127 -10.47 17.48 5.50
C ASP A 127 -11.10 17.98 4.18
N ILE A 128 -11.48 19.26 4.14
CA ILE A 128 -12.17 19.90 3.00
C ILE A 128 -11.37 21.12 2.52
N ASP A 129 -10.69 20.97 1.38
CA ASP A 129 -9.77 21.99 0.82
C ASP A 129 -10.48 23.11 0.01
N TYR A 130 -11.67 22.86 -0.53
CA TYR A 130 -12.40 23.83 -1.40
C TYR A 130 -13.91 23.81 -1.15
N GLN A 131 -14.52 25.00 -1.21
CA GLN A 131 -15.97 25.18 -1.06
C GLN A 131 -16.56 25.91 -2.27
N ARG A 132 -17.83 25.64 -2.55
CA ARG A 132 -18.59 26.35 -3.58
C ARG A 132 -19.31 27.52 -2.94
N ASP A 133 -19.10 28.73 -3.47
CA ASP A 133 -19.90 29.88 -3.07
C ASP A 133 -21.34 29.70 -3.57
N GLN A 134 -22.29 29.70 -2.64
CA GLN A 134 -23.72 29.53 -2.93
C GLN A 134 -24.43 30.88 -2.81
N LYS A 135 -23.88 31.92 -3.43
CA LYS A 135 -24.61 33.16 -3.69
C LYS A 135 -25.02 33.24 -5.15
N ILE A 136 -26.11 32.55 -5.47
CA ILE A 136 -26.93 32.88 -6.63
C ILE A 136 -28.30 33.29 -6.07
N GLY A 137 -28.47 34.59 -5.90
CA GLY A 137 -29.76 35.28 -5.90
C GLY A 137 -29.83 36.14 -7.14
#